data_AF-A0AAP3A873-F1
#
_entry.id   AF-A0AAP3A873-F1
#
_cell.length_a   1.000
_cell.length_b   1.000
_cell.length_c   1.000
_cell.angle_alpha   90.00
_cell.angle_beta   90.00
_cell.angle_gamma   90.00
#
_symmetry.space_group_name_H-M   'P 1'
#
loop_
_entity.id
_entity.type
_entity.pdbx_description
1 polymer ?
#
loop_
_entity_poly.entity_id
_entity_poly.type
_entity_poly.pdbx_seq_one_letter_code
_entity_poly.pdbx_strand_id
1 'polypeptide(L)'
;SKKTPFIITPPLFRLDPGKNNILRIVNTTPGLPQDRESVYWVNVKAIPSKSDDSENKNVLQIAVRTRIKLFYRPAGLKGDVKTAP
;
A
#
# COMPACT_ATOMS: atom_id res chain seq x y z
N SER A 1 -11.94 8.64 -15.78
CA SER A 1 -10.98 7.90 -14.96
C SER A 1 -11.00 8.48 -13.54
N LYS A 2 -11.49 7.75 -12.53
CA LYS A 2 -11.52 8.24 -11.13
C LYS A 2 -10.07 8.30 -10.62
N LYS A 3 -9.52 9.50 -10.41
CA LYS A 3 -8.17 9.65 -9.82
C LYS A 3 -8.16 9.01 -8.42
N THR A 4 -7.15 8.20 -8.14
CA THR A 4 -6.92 7.65 -6.80
C THR A 4 -6.51 8.80 -5.86
N PRO A 5 -7.22 9.01 -4.75
CA PRO A 5 -7.01 10.19 -3.91
C PRO A 5 -5.75 10.10 -3.02
N PHE A 6 -5.08 8.93 -2.99
CA PHE A 6 -3.88 8.69 -2.21
C PHE A 6 -2.69 8.34 -3.11
N ILE A 7 -1.53 8.89 -2.78
CA ILE A 7 -0.24 8.49 -3.34
C ILE A 7 0.61 7.82 -2.27
N ILE A 8 1.50 6.91 -2.70
CA ILE A 8 2.46 6.24 -1.81
C ILE A 8 3.88 6.65 -2.21
N THR A 9 4.68 7.09 -1.24
CA THR A 9 6.07 7.46 -1.44
C THR A 9 7.01 6.70 -0.48
N PRO A 10 8.16 6.18 -0.97
CA PRO A 10 8.54 6.08 -2.38
C PRO A 10 7.67 5.04 -3.13
N PRO A 11 7.34 5.26 -4.42
CA PRO A 11 6.51 4.34 -5.19
C PRO A 11 7.23 3.04 -5.58
N LEU A 12 8.57 3.06 -5.59
CA LEU A 12 9.45 1.93 -5.84
C LEU A 12 10.76 2.15 -5.09
N PHE A 13 11.26 1.10 -4.45
CA PHE A 13 12.55 1.10 -3.76
C PHE A 13 13.08 -0.33 -3.67
N ARG A 14 14.39 -0.46 -3.46
CA ARG A 14 15.04 -1.72 -3.14
C ARG A 14 14.99 -1.94 -1.63
N LEU A 15 14.69 -3.16 -1.21
CA LEU A 15 14.74 -3.57 0.19
C LEU A 15 15.76 -4.70 0.35
N ASP A 16 16.81 -4.45 1.11
CA ASP A 16 17.83 -5.45 1.39
C ASP A 16 17.43 -6.36 2.57
N PRO A 17 18.03 -7.55 2.70
CA PRO A 17 17.74 -8.48 3.79
C PRO A 17 17.86 -7.84 5.18
N GLY A 18 16.89 -8.09 6.05
CA GLY A 18 16.85 -7.57 7.43
C GLY A 18 16.56 -6.07 7.53
N LYS A 19 16.30 -5.38 6.42
CA LYS A 19 15.91 -3.96 6.42
C LYS A 19 14.39 -3.81 6.48
N ASN A 20 13.99 -2.68 7.04
CA ASN A 20 12.62 -2.18 7.00
C ASN A 20 12.61 -0.85 6.23
N ASN A 21 11.50 -0.56 5.57
CA ASN A 21 11.29 0.75 4.95
C ASN A 21 9.92 1.32 5.35
N ILE A 22 9.84 2.64 5.44
CA ILE A 22 8.62 3.35 5.80
C ILE A 22 7.96 3.85 4.52
N LEU A 23 6.72 3.42 4.29
CA LEU A 23 5.87 3.95 3.22
C LEU A 23 5.03 5.10 3.75
N ARG A 24 5.03 6.22 3.03
CA ARG A 24 4.18 7.37 3.34
C ARG A 24 2.97 7.36 2.43
N ILE A 25 1.78 7.39 3.00
CA ILE A 25 0.51 7.50 2.28
C ILE A 25 0.02 8.94 2.42
N VAL A 26 -0.12 9.65 1.30
CA VAL A 26 -0.49 11.07 1.29
C VAL A 26 -1.80 11.24 0.53
N ASN A 27 -2.77 11.93 1.14
CA ASN A 27 -3.97 12.36 0.43
C ASN A 27 -3.64 13.55 -0.48
N THR A 28 -3.92 13.43 -1.77
CA THR A 28 -3.61 14.44 -2.80
C THR A 28 -4.86 15.00 -3.46
N THR A 29 -6.05 14.64 -3.00
CA THR A 29 -7.30 15.06 -3.65
C THR A 29 -8.27 15.66 -2.62
N PRO A 30 -8.68 16.93 -2.78
CA PRO A 30 -9.78 17.48 -2.02
C PRO A 30 -11.09 16.83 -2.46
N GLY A 31 -12.05 16.69 -1.54
CA GLY A 31 -13.40 16.19 -1.87
C GLY A 31 -13.66 14.71 -1.56
N LEU A 32 -12.95 14.13 -0.58
CA LEU A 32 -13.40 12.87 0.01
C LEU A 32 -14.69 13.08 0.82
N PRO A 33 -15.60 12.09 0.89
CA PRO A 33 -16.80 12.17 1.72
C PRO A 33 -16.46 12.58 3.16
N GLN A 34 -17.22 13.52 3.73
CA GLN A 34 -16.98 14.04 5.09
C GLN A 34 -17.97 13.49 6.12
N ASP A 35 -19.04 12.84 5.67
CA ASP A 35 -20.13 12.29 6.47
C ASP A 35 -19.92 10.80 6.84
N ARG A 36 -18.99 10.11 6.16
CA ARG A 36 -18.75 8.67 6.32
C ARG A 36 -17.29 8.30 6.09
N GLU A 37 -16.91 7.14 6.61
CA GLU A 37 -15.62 6.54 6.28
C GLU A 37 -15.61 6.03 4.83
N SER A 38 -14.42 6.09 4.22
CA SER A 38 -14.18 5.58 2.87
C SER A 38 -13.10 4.51 2.90
N VAL A 39 -13.31 3.42 2.16
CA VAL A 39 -12.38 2.29 2.11
C VAL A 39 -11.62 2.27 0.78
N TYR A 40 -10.30 2.15 0.88
CA TYR A 40 -9.37 2.00 -0.24
C TYR A 40 -8.47 0.78 -0.01
N TRP A 41 -7.65 0.47 -1.00
CA TRP A 41 -6.70 -0.64 -0.92
C TRP A 41 -5.29 -0.15 -1.18
N VAL A 42 -4.40 -0.38 -0.23
CA VAL A 42 -2.96 -0.29 -0.41
C VAL A 42 -2.49 -1.60 -1.04
N ASN A 43 -1.78 -1.50 -2.16
CA ASN A 43 -1.21 -2.64 -2.84
C ASN A 43 0.31 -2.52 -2.82
N VAL A 44 0.97 -3.48 -2.19
CA VAL A 44 2.43 -3.58 -2.13
C VAL A 44 2.85 -4.82 -2.89
N LYS A 45 3.68 -4.66 -3.92
CA LYS A 45 4.22 -5.77 -4.71
C LYS A 45 5.70 -5.92 -4.39
N ALA A 46 6.08 -7.06 -3.85
CA ALA A 46 7.48 -7.46 -3.71
C ALA A 46 7.93 -8.14 -5.01
N ILE A 47 9.00 -7.61 -5.60
CA ILE A 47 9.59 -8.13 -6.83
C ILE A 47 10.92 -8.78 -6.45
N PRO A 48 11.06 -10.11 -6.56
CA PRO A 48 12.32 -10.78 -6.27
C PRO A 48 13.38 -10.42 -7.32
N SER A 49 14.64 -10.29 -6.90
CA SER A 49 15.77 -10.22 -7.82
C SER A 49 16.03 -11.59 -8.45
N LYS A 50 16.43 -11.63 -9.72
CA LYS A 50 16.98 -12.85 -10.33
C LYS A 50 18.38 -13.10 -9.75
N SER A 51 18.73 -14.35 -9.49
CA SER A 51 20.08 -14.76 -9.11
C SER A 51 20.91 -15.06 -10.37
N ASP A 52 22.20 -14.75 -10.38
CA ASP A 52 23.08 -15.03 -11.53
C ASP A 52 23.15 -16.54 -11.82
N ASP A 53 23.04 -17.39 -10.78
CA ASP A 53 22.94 -18.85 -10.87
C ASP A 53 21.69 -19.39 -11.59
N SER A 54 20.75 -18.51 -11.97
CA SER A 54 19.53 -18.87 -12.70
C SER A 54 19.67 -18.78 -14.22
N GLU A 55 20.80 -18.27 -14.74
CA GLU A 55 21.06 -18.32 -16.17
C GLU A 55 21.13 -19.79 -16.64
N ASN A 56 20.31 -20.13 -17.64
CA ASN A 56 20.17 -21.47 -18.22
C ASN A 56 19.54 -22.55 -17.32
N LYS A 57 18.76 -22.18 -16.29
CA LYS A 57 17.99 -23.13 -15.47
C LYS A 57 16.49 -22.81 -15.48
N ASN A 58 15.67 -23.85 -15.35
CA ASN A 58 14.24 -23.71 -15.10
C ASN A 58 14.03 -23.32 -13.63
N VAL A 59 13.63 -22.07 -13.39
CA VAL A 59 13.39 -21.53 -12.05
C VAL A 59 11.96 -21.05 -11.89
N LEU A 60 11.33 -21.47 -10.79
CA LEU A 60 10.06 -20.90 -10.33
C LEU A 60 10.35 -19.64 -9.51
N GLN A 61 9.83 -18.49 -9.96
CA GLN A 61 9.93 -17.22 -9.24
C GLN A 61 8.60 -16.87 -8.59
N ILE A 62 8.64 -16.54 -7.30
CA ILE A 62 7.45 -16.17 -6.53
C ILE A 62 7.51 -14.67 -6.24
N ALA A 63 6.57 -13.92 -6.81
CA ALA A 63 6.34 -12.52 -6.46
C ALA A 63 5.15 -12.42 -5.51
N VAL A 64 5.32 -11.71 -4.39
CA VAL A 64 4.28 -11.57 -3.36
C VAL A 64 3.57 -10.23 -3.55
N ARG A 65 2.24 -10.26 -3.51
CA ARG A 65 1.41 -9.04 -3.46
C ARG A 65 0.63 -9.00 -2.14
N THR A 66 0.89 -7.98 -1.36
CA THR A 66 0.15 -7.70 -0.12
C THR A 66 -0.90 -6.63 -0.39
N ARG A 67 -2.15 -6.90 0.02
CA ARG A 67 -3.28 -5.99 -0.18
C ARG A 67 -3.91 -5.67 1.18
N ILE A 68 -3.83 -4.41 1.59
CA ILE A 68 -4.22 -3.94 2.92
C ILE A 68 -5.35 -2.91 2.76
N LYS A 69 -6.39 -2.99 3.61
CA LYS A 69 -7.46 -1.98 3.63
C LYS A 69 -6.93 -0.68 4.23
N LEU A 70 -7.21 0.42 3.55
CA LEU A 70 -6.95 1.77 4.03
C LEU A 70 -8.31 2.44 4.28
N PHE A 71 -8.58 2.77 5.54
CA PHE A 71 -9.77 3.50 5.94
C PHE A 71 -9.43 4.98 6.05
N TYR A 72 -10.12 5.82 5.28
CA TYR A 72 -10.09 7.26 5.44
C TYR A 72 -11.26 7.68 6.33
N ARG A 73 -10.94 8.32 7.45
CA ARG A 73 -11.90 8.85 8.41
C ARG A 73 -11.82 10.38 8.47
N PRO A 74 -12.87 11.09 8.05
CA PRO A 74 -13.02 12.52 8.29
C PRO A 74 -12.99 12.87 9.78
N ALA A 75 -12.40 14.02 10.12
CA ALA A 75 -12.23 14.44 11.52
C ALA A 75 -13.55 14.71 12.26
N GLY A 76 -14.61 15.09 11.53
CA GLY A 76 -15.91 15.44 12.11
C GLY A 76 -16.86 14.27 12.40
N LEU A 77 -16.44 13.02 12.13
CA LEU A 77 -17.30 11.85 12.37
C LEU A 77 -17.42 11.54 13.86
N LYS A 78 -18.66 11.32 14.30
CA LYS A 78 -18.96 10.90 15.68
C LYS A 78 -18.59 9.42 15.88
N GLY A 79 -18.18 9.08 17.11
CA GLY A 79 -17.78 7.73 17.52
C GLY A 79 -16.27 7.56 17.63
N ASP A 80 -15.82 6.68 18.52
CA ASP A 80 -14.40 6.39 18.73
C ASP A 80 -13.91 5.30 17.75
N VAL A 81 -12.72 5.51 17.20
CA VAL A 81 -12.02 4.56 16.33
C VAL A 81 -11.74 3.25 17.08
N LYS A 82 -11.45 3.35 18.39
CA LYS A 82 -11.05 2.19 19.22
C LYS A 82 -12.21 1.31 19.67
N THR A 83 -13.43 1.78 19.53
CA THR A 83 -14.64 1.03 19.91
C THR A 83 -15.32 0.38 18.71
N ALA A 84 -14.72 0.44 17.52
CA ALA A 84 -15.20 -0.28 16.36
C ALA A 84 -14.94 -1.80 16.53
N PRO A 85 -15.92 -2.67 16.23
CA PRO A 85 -15.78 -4.12 16.32
C PRO A 85 -14.79 -4.70 15.28
#